data_AF-A0A0R1L7J1-F1
#
_entry.id   AF-A0A0R1L7J1-F1
#
_cell.length_a   1.000
_cell.length_b   1.000
_cell.length_c   1.000
_cell.angle_alpha   90.00
_cell.angle_beta   90.00
_cell.angle_gamma   90.00
#
_symmetry.space_group_name_H-M   'P 1'
#
loop_
_entity.id
_entity.type
_entity.pdbx_description
1 polymer ?
#
loop_
_entity_poly.entity_id
_entity_poly.type
_entity_poly.pdbx_seq_one_letter_code
_entity_poly.pdbx_strand_id
1 'polypeptide(L)'
;MKKIFTVFCILFVLPLGLFGCSSNSNNSGSHTSTNTQSAKSNSASTSEASSNTSSSKRAVKVRYEKMNLTTTLDHEYREEHLYKYVPGTVDQNKTYSWDNLNVSAKTKVYVDKKAVATFKDNDDNEYEHEEFYRIKLGSRQSNQQYWVNDDVLQNDHEDDYDD
;
A
#
# COMPACT_ATOMS: atom_id res chain seq x y z
N MET A 1 51.26 1.64 -25.05
CA MET A 1 51.01 2.06 -26.45
C MET A 1 49.65 1.56 -26.89
N LYS A 2 48.87 2.45 -27.53
CA LYS A 2 47.68 2.23 -28.37
C LYS A 2 46.39 1.67 -27.73
N LYS A 3 45.43 2.59 -27.60
CA LYS A 3 44.01 2.43 -27.27
C LYS A 3 43.24 1.98 -28.51
N ILE A 4 42.21 1.15 -28.36
CA ILE A 4 41.11 1.03 -29.33
C ILE A 4 39.80 0.95 -28.52
N PHE A 5 39.06 2.06 -28.51
CA PHE A 5 37.67 2.11 -28.07
C PHE A 5 36.80 2.02 -29.32
N THR A 6 36.05 0.93 -29.47
CA THR A 6 35.06 0.81 -30.53
C THR A 6 33.72 1.31 -30.00
N VAL A 7 33.28 2.43 -30.55
CA VAL A 7 31.97 3.04 -30.35
C VAL A 7 30.97 2.30 -31.23
N PHE A 8 29.92 1.73 -30.62
CA PHE A 8 28.70 1.32 -31.33
C PHE A 8 27.55 2.24 -30.89
N CYS A 9 27.30 3.29 -31.68
CA CYS A 9 26.06 4.05 -31.62
C CYS A 9 24.98 3.27 -32.38
N ILE A 10 24.04 2.67 -31.66
CA ILE A 10 22.80 2.18 -32.27
C ILE A 10 21.66 3.03 -31.70
N LEU A 11 21.23 3.99 -32.52
CA LEU A 11 19.97 4.69 -32.43
C LEU A 11 18.84 3.70 -32.76
N PHE A 12 17.98 3.40 -31.79
CA PHE A 12 16.65 2.83 -32.08
C PHE A 12 15.56 3.84 -31.71
N VAL A 13 14.70 4.05 -32.70
CA VAL A 13 13.70 5.09 -32.83
C VAL A 13 12.45 4.73 -32.00
N LEU A 14 11.90 5.75 -31.33
CA LEU A 14 10.65 5.72 -30.56
C LEU A 14 9.42 5.49 -31.46
N PRO A 15 8.42 4.71 -31.01
CA PRO A 15 7.03 4.98 -31.35
C PRO A 15 6.33 5.77 -30.23
N LEU A 16 5.88 6.97 -30.57
CA LEU A 16 4.95 7.79 -29.79
C LEU A 16 3.57 7.12 -29.78
N GLY A 17 3.17 6.55 -28.65
CA GLY A 17 1.80 6.08 -28.42
C GLY A 17 0.90 7.24 -27.98
N LEU A 18 0.13 7.80 -28.91
CA LEU A 18 -1.03 8.66 -28.65
C LEU A 18 -2.29 7.78 -28.57
N PHE A 19 -2.82 7.62 -27.36
CA PHE A 19 -4.22 7.26 -27.09
C PHE A 19 -4.63 8.19 -25.94
N GLY A 20 -5.68 9.02 -25.98
CA GLY A 20 -6.94 8.94 -26.70
C GLY A 20 -8.04 9.12 -25.64
N CYS A 21 -8.24 10.34 -25.15
CA CYS A 21 -9.31 10.67 -24.22
C CYS A 21 -10.66 10.63 -24.96
N SER A 22 -11.61 9.83 -24.48
CA SER A 22 -13.02 9.97 -24.83
C SER A 22 -13.83 10.10 -23.57
N SER A 23 -14.31 11.32 -23.29
CA SER A 23 -15.38 11.58 -22.34
C SER A 23 -16.71 11.33 -23.05
N ASN A 24 -17.57 10.48 -22.49
CA ASN A 24 -18.99 10.49 -22.81
C ASN A 24 -19.79 10.52 -21.52
N SER A 25 -20.46 11.63 -21.27
CA SER A 25 -21.51 11.76 -20.28
C SER A 25 -22.83 11.25 -20.88
N ASN A 26 -23.53 10.34 -20.19
CA ASN A 26 -24.90 10.60 -19.77
C ASN A 26 -25.49 9.49 -18.90
N ASN A 27 -26.26 9.98 -17.94
CA ASN A 27 -27.06 9.34 -16.91
C ASN A 27 -28.23 8.49 -17.47
N SER A 28 -28.68 7.51 -16.67
CA SER A 28 -30.10 7.14 -16.36
C SER A 28 -30.35 5.63 -16.34
N GLY A 29 -31.02 5.16 -15.28
CA GLY A 29 -32.08 4.14 -15.40
C GLY A 29 -31.75 2.72 -14.97
N SER A 30 -32.68 2.11 -14.24
CA SER A 30 -32.55 0.94 -13.38
C SER A 30 -33.19 -0.35 -13.93
N HIS A 31 -32.91 -1.45 -13.21
CA HIS A 31 -33.70 -2.69 -13.05
C HIS A 31 -33.52 -3.89 -14.01
N THR A 32 -32.91 -4.95 -13.44
CA THR A 32 -33.48 -6.31 -13.25
C THR A 32 -33.30 -7.42 -14.33
N SER A 33 -32.64 -8.50 -13.85
CA SER A 33 -32.87 -9.96 -14.09
C SER A 33 -32.22 -10.75 -15.26
N THR A 34 -31.41 -11.73 -14.82
CA THR A 34 -31.41 -13.17 -15.19
C THR A 34 -30.54 -13.71 -16.35
N ASN A 35 -29.81 -14.77 -15.97
CA ASN A 35 -29.33 -15.95 -16.71
C ASN A 35 -27.96 -16.01 -17.43
N THR A 36 -27.09 -16.85 -16.82
CA THR A 36 -26.33 -17.99 -17.38
C THR A 36 -25.27 -17.83 -18.48
N GLN A 37 -24.14 -18.48 -18.16
CA GLN A 37 -23.20 -19.26 -18.99
C GLN A 37 -21.92 -18.62 -19.54
N SER A 38 -20.83 -19.09 -18.91
CA SER A 38 -19.67 -19.77 -19.53
C SER A 38 -18.54 -18.97 -20.18
N ALA A 39 -17.37 -19.20 -19.58
CA ALA A 39 -16.02 -19.28 -20.15
C ALA A 39 -15.38 -18.00 -20.71
N LYS A 40 -14.31 -17.55 -20.05
CA LYS A 40 -12.93 -17.65 -20.58
C LYS A 40 -11.92 -17.25 -19.51
N SER A 41 -11.03 -18.17 -19.19
CA SER A 41 -9.83 -17.90 -18.39
C SER A 41 -8.93 -16.95 -19.17
N ASN A 42 -8.69 -15.77 -18.61
CA ASN A 42 -7.56 -14.93 -18.97
C ASN A 42 -6.97 -14.39 -17.66
N SER A 43 -5.89 -15.03 -17.21
CA SER A 43 -5.10 -14.61 -16.07
C SER A 43 -4.54 -13.22 -16.32
N ALA A 44 -5.10 -12.23 -15.65
CA ALA A 44 -4.44 -11.00 -15.29
C ALA A 44 -4.85 -10.73 -13.85
N SER A 45 -4.03 -11.15 -12.89
CA SER A 45 -4.18 -10.77 -11.49
C SER A 45 -3.84 -9.29 -11.36
N THR A 46 -4.73 -8.43 -11.84
CA THR A 46 -4.83 -7.06 -11.38
C THR A 46 -5.29 -7.15 -9.94
N SER A 47 -4.38 -6.92 -9.00
CA SER A 47 -4.76 -6.62 -7.62
C SER A 47 -5.83 -5.54 -7.67
N GLU A 48 -7.05 -5.87 -7.26
CA GLU A 48 -8.16 -4.93 -7.18
C GLU A 48 -7.78 -3.86 -6.15
N ALA A 49 -7.16 -2.81 -6.64
CA ALA A 49 -6.99 -1.58 -5.90
C ALA A 49 -8.35 -0.89 -5.91
N SER A 50 -9.19 -1.22 -4.94
CA SER A 50 -10.38 -0.44 -4.66
C SER A 50 -9.92 0.92 -4.15
N SER A 51 -10.09 1.96 -4.97
CA SER A 51 -9.97 3.35 -4.53
C SER A 51 -11.20 3.69 -3.68
N ASN A 52 -11.29 3.11 -2.48
CA ASN A 52 -12.26 3.55 -1.49
C ASN A 52 -11.78 4.89 -0.95
N THR A 53 -12.30 5.98 -1.51
CA THR A 53 -12.16 7.33 -0.97
C THR A 53 -12.97 7.44 0.32
N SER A 54 -12.39 7.02 1.44
CA SER A 54 -12.79 7.56 2.74
C SER A 54 -12.17 8.95 2.86
N SER A 55 -12.96 9.95 3.23
CA SER A 55 -12.43 11.27 3.60
C SER A 55 -11.73 11.15 4.95
N SER A 56 -10.56 10.53 4.97
CA SER A 56 -9.75 10.39 6.18
C SER A 56 -9.29 11.78 6.63
N LYS A 57 -9.39 12.02 7.93
CA LYS A 57 -8.90 13.24 8.60
C LYS A 57 -7.45 13.53 8.18
N ARG A 58 -7.12 14.81 7.97
CA ARG A 58 -5.74 15.21 7.65
C ARG A 58 -4.91 15.23 8.93
N ALA A 59 -3.72 14.64 8.87
CA ALA A 59 -2.76 14.74 9.95
C ALA A 59 -2.25 16.19 10.04
N VAL A 60 -2.24 16.76 11.24
CA VAL A 60 -1.68 18.10 11.48
C VAL A 60 -0.16 18.08 11.52
N LYS A 61 0.44 16.93 11.84
CA LYS A 61 1.88 16.72 11.88
C LYS A 61 2.20 15.27 11.61
N VAL A 62 3.27 15.01 10.87
CA VAL A 62 3.83 13.66 10.74
C VAL A 62 5.32 13.70 11.00
N ARG A 63 5.79 12.83 11.91
CA ARG A 63 7.21 12.62 12.18
C ARG A 63 7.65 11.29 11.60
N TYR A 64 8.85 11.23 11.06
CA TYR A 64 9.43 10.01 10.50
C TYR A 64 10.72 9.63 11.21
N GLU A 65 10.87 8.35 11.46
CA GLU A 65 12.03 7.77 12.13
C GLU A 65 12.56 6.59 11.31
N LYS A 66 13.89 6.49 11.18
CA LYS A 66 14.50 5.35 10.48
C LYS A 66 14.47 4.15 11.41
N MET A 67 14.07 3.01 10.86
CA MET A 67 14.04 1.73 11.58
C MET A 67 14.96 0.73 10.88
N ASN A 68 15.36 -0.31 11.61
CA ASN A 68 16.07 -1.44 11.02
C ASN A 68 15.76 -2.71 11.80
N LEU A 69 14.50 -3.17 11.74
CA LEU A 69 14.06 -4.37 12.46
C LEU A 69 13.40 -5.37 11.50
N THR A 70 13.38 -6.62 11.94
CA THR A 70 12.58 -7.69 11.33
C THR A 70 11.58 -8.11 12.40
N THR A 71 10.30 -8.15 12.07
CA THR A 71 9.25 -8.70 12.95
C THR A 71 8.34 -9.61 12.13
N THR A 72 7.22 -10.03 12.68
CA THR A 72 6.18 -10.78 11.99
C THR A 72 4.86 -10.03 11.97
N LEU A 73 3.98 -10.42 11.04
CA LEU A 73 2.58 -10.02 11.10
C LEU A 73 1.91 -10.61 12.33
N ASP A 74 1.12 -9.78 13.02
CA ASP A 74 0.24 -10.18 14.11
C ASP A 74 -0.87 -11.14 13.62
N HIS A 75 -1.59 -11.77 14.54
CA HIS A 75 -2.74 -12.63 14.23
C HIS A 75 -3.94 -11.88 13.63
N GLU A 76 -4.15 -10.62 13.99
CA GLU A 76 -5.28 -9.77 13.54
C GLU A 76 -4.91 -8.85 12.37
N TYR A 77 -3.74 -9.02 11.76
CA TYR A 77 -3.23 -8.17 10.67
C TYR A 77 -4.21 -7.96 9.48
N ARG A 78 -5.18 -8.86 9.29
CA ARG A 78 -6.19 -8.79 8.23
C ARG A 78 -7.32 -7.80 8.49
N GLU A 79 -7.50 -7.37 9.74
CA GLU A 79 -8.47 -6.33 10.10
C GLU A 79 -8.03 -4.96 9.61
N GLU A 80 -6.73 -4.80 9.40
CA GLU A 80 -6.09 -3.57 8.97
C GLU A 80 -5.80 -3.51 7.48
N HIS A 81 -5.56 -2.29 6.98
CA HIS A 81 -5.22 -2.05 5.58
C HIS A 81 -3.72 -1.82 5.35
N LEU A 82 -3.31 -2.07 4.10
CA LEU A 82 -2.02 -1.65 3.58
C LEU A 82 -2.18 -0.30 2.88
N TYR A 83 -1.28 0.64 3.15
CA TYR A 83 -1.34 1.99 2.59
C TYR A 83 -0.13 2.29 1.71
N LYS A 84 -0.33 3.08 0.64
CA LYS A 84 0.78 3.59 -0.19
C LYS A 84 1.58 4.70 0.53
N TYR A 85 0.88 5.58 1.21
CA TYR A 85 1.45 6.67 2.02
C TYR A 85 0.95 6.55 3.47
N VAL A 86 1.54 7.29 4.41
CA VAL A 86 1.01 7.35 5.79
C VAL A 86 -0.40 7.96 5.75
N PRO A 87 -1.42 7.36 6.38
CA PRO A 87 -2.74 7.97 6.52
C PRO A 87 -2.68 9.44 6.97
N GLY A 88 -3.59 10.27 6.46
CA GLY A 88 -3.60 11.72 6.71
C GLY A 88 -2.59 12.56 5.92
N THR A 89 -1.58 11.97 5.25
CA THR A 89 -0.57 12.75 4.50
C THR A 89 -0.97 13.15 3.08
N VAL A 90 -1.97 12.49 2.49
CA VAL A 90 -2.53 12.81 1.16
C VAL A 90 -4.06 12.79 1.23
N ASP A 91 -4.75 13.53 0.35
CA ASP A 91 -6.23 13.59 0.35
C ASP A 91 -6.85 12.25 -0.07
N GLN A 92 -6.18 11.55 -0.98
CA GLN A 92 -6.62 10.28 -1.52
C GLN A 92 -5.47 9.30 -1.44
N ASN A 93 -5.45 8.53 -0.35
CA ASN A 93 -4.46 7.48 -0.17
C ASN A 93 -4.91 6.21 -0.87
N LYS A 94 -3.94 5.49 -1.44
CA LYS A 94 -4.23 4.19 -2.05
C LYS A 94 -4.10 3.11 -0.99
N THR A 95 -5.17 2.36 -0.77
CA THR A 95 -5.19 1.18 0.08
C THR A 95 -5.05 -0.10 -0.74
N TYR A 96 -4.58 -1.17 -0.10
CA TYR A 96 -4.48 -2.51 -0.67
C TYR A 96 -4.98 -3.54 0.34
N SER A 97 -5.51 -4.66 -0.16
CA SER A 97 -5.85 -5.83 0.65
C SER A 97 -4.66 -6.80 0.77
N TRP A 98 -4.64 -7.55 1.87
CA TRP A 98 -3.71 -8.64 2.14
C TRP A 98 -3.96 -9.90 1.30
N ASP A 99 -5.16 -10.07 0.72
CA ASP A 99 -5.62 -11.35 0.15
C ASP A 99 -4.70 -11.93 -0.93
N ASN A 100 -4.05 -11.05 -1.71
CA ASN A 100 -3.22 -11.45 -2.84
C ASN A 100 -1.72 -11.43 -2.53
N LEU A 101 -1.32 -11.25 -1.26
CA LEU A 101 0.09 -11.16 -0.87
C LEU A 101 0.70 -12.49 -0.42
N ASN A 102 -0.09 -13.56 -0.36
CA ASN A 102 0.32 -14.90 0.09
C ASN A 102 1.09 -14.85 1.42
N VAL A 103 0.47 -14.19 2.41
CA VAL A 103 0.99 -14.05 3.76
C VAL A 103 0.03 -14.68 4.77
N SER A 104 0.59 -15.08 5.91
CA SER A 104 -0.13 -15.53 7.11
C SER A 104 0.31 -14.73 8.32
N ALA A 105 -0.39 -14.88 9.44
CA ALA A 105 0.19 -14.57 10.75
C ALA A 105 1.58 -15.24 10.85
N LYS A 106 2.53 -14.61 11.55
CA LYS A 106 3.95 -15.04 11.63
C LYS A 106 4.78 -14.86 10.36
N THR A 107 4.22 -14.31 9.27
CA THR A 107 5.03 -13.96 8.09
C THR A 107 6.05 -12.90 8.47
N LYS A 108 7.34 -13.16 8.20
CA LYS A 108 8.41 -12.20 8.47
C LYS A 108 8.29 -10.99 7.55
N VAL A 109 8.36 -9.81 8.15
CA VAL A 109 8.35 -8.52 7.48
C VAL A 109 9.54 -7.69 7.90
N TYR A 110 10.00 -6.84 7.00
CA TYR A 110 11.15 -5.97 7.24
C TYR A 110 10.68 -4.53 7.36
N VAL A 111 10.98 -3.91 8.50
CA VAL A 111 10.58 -2.52 8.78
C VAL A 111 11.79 -1.63 8.67
N ASP A 112 11.69 -0.59 7.84
CA ASP A 112 12.78 0.36 7.61
C ASP A 112 12.43 1.81 7.95
N LYS A 113 11.17 2.08 8.31
CA LYS A 113 10.71 3.41 8.74
C LYS A 113 9.50 3.30 9.67
N LYS A 114 9.45 4.17 10.67
CA LYS A 114 8.28 4.45 11.52
C LYS A 114 7.78 5.86 11.20
N ALA A 115 6.47 6.07 11.29
CA ALA A 115 5.85 7.38 11.26
C ALA A 115 4.91 7.53 12.45
N VAL A 116 4.87 8.72 13.04
CA VAL A 116 3.87 9.10 14.05
C VAL A 116 3.05 10.24 13.44
N ALA A 117 1.78 9.97 13.14
CA ALA A 117 0.84 10.92 12.61
C ALA A 117 -0.01 11.50 13.76
N THR A 118 0.00 12.83 13.88
CA THR A 118 -0.84 13.53 14.84
C THR A 118 -2.07 14.04 14.13
N PHE A 119 -3.23 13.77 14.68
CA PHE A 119 -4.51 14.30 14.22
C PHE A 119 -5.16 15.09 15.34
N LYS A 120 -5.94 16.10 14.98
CA LYS A 120 -6.63 16.95 15.95
C LYS A 120 -8.08 16.51 16.09
N ASP A 121 -8.46 15.91 17.20
CA ASP A 121 -9.85 15.60 17.47
C ASP A 121 -10.72 16.88 17.48
N ASN A 122 -11.86 16.79 16.81
CA ASN A 122 -12.80 17.90 16.68
C ASN A 122 -13.76 17.96 17.88
N ASP A 123 -13.90 16.89 18.65
CA ASP A 123 -14.90 16.80 19.71
C ASP A 123 -14.39 17.42 21.03
N ASP A 124 -13.09 17.28 21.34
CA ASP A 124 -12.48 17.76 22.58
C ASP A 124 -11.22 18.64 22.37
N ASN A 125 -10.80 18.87 21.12
CA ASN A 125 -9.53 19.52 20.74
C ASN A 125 -8.26 18.80 21.22
N GLU A 126 -8.34 17.52 21.57
CA GLU A 126 -7.17 16.72 21.90
C GLU A 126 -6.42 16.29 20.64
N TYR A 127 -5.16 15.90 20.84
CA TYR A 127 -4.32 15.38 19.76
C TYR A 127 -4.17 13.87 19.92
N GLU A 128 -4.68 13.14 18.95
CA GLU A 128 -4.45 11.70 18.83
C GLU A 128 -3.16 11.45 18.04
N HIS A 129 -2.46 10.38 18.41
CA HIS A 129 -1.20 9.98 17.82
C HIS A 129 -1.31 8.55 17.33
N GLU A 130 -1.24 8.36 16.02
CA GLU A 130 -1.25 7.03 15.41
C GLU A 130 0.15 6.69 14.90
N GLU A 131 0.54 5.44 15.10
CA GLU A 131 1.81 4.92 14.63
C GLU A 131 1.65 4.13 13.34
N PHE A 132 2.60 4.31 12.42
CA PHE A 132 2.63 3.57 11.16
C PHE A 132 4.03 3.08 10.87
N TYR A 133 4.11 1.88 10.30
CA TYR A 133 5.38 1.26 9.93
C TYR A 133 5.44 1.00 8.44
N ARG A 134 6.60 1.28 7.84
CA ARG A 134 6.85 0.94 6.44
C ARG A 134 7.45 -0.45 6.36
N ILE A 135 6.65 -1.40 5.88
CA ILE A 135 7.00 -2.80 5.74
C ILE A 135 7.44 -3.14 4.32
N LYS A 136 8.30 -4.16 4.22
CA LYS A 136 8.65 -4.87 3.00
C LYS A 136 8.46 -6.37 3.22
N LEU A 137 7.79 -7.01 2.26
CA LEU A 137 7.58 -8.46 2.25
C LEU A 137 8.71 -9.16 1.49
N GLY A 138 9.04 -10.38 1.92
CA GLY A 138 10.01 -11.28 1.25
C GLY A 138 11.49 -10.91 1.42
N SER A 139 11.88 -9.63 1.29
CA SER A 139 13.27 -9.18 1.48
C SER A 139 13.38 -7.71 1.91
N ARG A 140 14.43 -7.38 2.68
CA ARG A 140 14.81 -5.99 3.04
C ARG A 140 15.02 -5.09 1.83
N GLN A 141 15.42 -5.69 0.70
CA GLN A 141 15.71 -5.00 -0.56
C GLN A 141 14.51 -4.94 -1.51
N SER A 142 13.33 -5.41 -1.08
CA SER A 142 12.12 -5.32 -1.90
C SER A 142 11.81 -3.85 -2.24
N ASN A 143 11.50 -3.60 -3.51
CA ASN A 143 11.00 -2.31 -3.98
C ASN A 143 9.52 -2.11 -3.63
N GLN A 144 8.80 -3.21 -3.36
CA GLN A 144 7.42 -3.15 -2.93
C GLN A 144 7.38 -2.89 -1.42
N GLN A 145 6.80 -1.75 -1.07
CA GLN A 145 6.70 -1.27 0.30
C GLN A 145 5.27 -0.81 0.59
N TYR A 146 4.83 -0.99 1.82
CA TYR A 146 3.53 -0.55 2.30
C TYR A 146 3.69 0.13 3.65
N TRP A 147 2.82 1.07 3.96
CA TRP A 147 2.60 1.56 5.30
C TRP A 147 1.48 0.75 5.95
N VAL A 148 1.63 0.40 7.22
CA VAL A 148 0.64 -0.32 8.02
C VAL A 148 0.52 0.33 9.38
N ASN A 149 -0.64 0.24 10.01
CA ASN A 149 -0.83 0.62 11.41
C ASN A 149 0.03 -0.30 12.32
N ASP A 150 0.30 0.12 13.55
CA ASP A 150 1.10 -0.63 14.52
C ASP A 150 0.50 -1.99 14.89
N ASP A 151 -0.83 -2.10 14.95
CA ASP A 151 -1.56 -3.34 15.28
C ASP A 151 -1.33 -4.48 14.25
N VAL A 152 -0.82 -4.16 13.05
CA VAL A 152 -0.47 -5.16 12.04
C VAL A 152 0.76 -5.99 12.44
N LEU A 153 1.64 -5.43 13.26
CA LEU A 153 2.92 -6.03 13.60
C LEU A 153 2.84 -6.69 14.97
N GLN A 154 3.47 -7.86 15.10
CA GLN A 154 3.68 -8.44 16.41
C GLN A 154 4.55 -7.46 17.21
N ASN A 155 3.98 -6.94 18.29
CA ASN A 155 4.74 -6.26 19.32
C ASN A 155 5.30 -7.36 20.23
N ASP A 156 6.61 -7.53 20.20
CA ASP A 156 7.41 -8.41 21.04
C ASP A 156 7.41 -8.00 22.54
N HIS A 157 6.42 -7.21 22.95
CA HIS A 157 6.14 -6.78 24.32
C HIS A 157 4.92 -7.48 24.96
N GLU A 158 4.26 -8.41 24.26
CA GLU A 158 3.13 -9.17 24.82
C GLU A 158 3.52 -10.46 25.56
N ASP A 159 4.82 -10.77 25.69
CA ASP A 159 5.31 -11.96 26.41
C ASP A 159 5.46 -11.75 27.94
N ASP A 160 4.90 -10.68 28.53
CA ASP A 160 5.03 -10.36 29.97
C ASP A 160 3.74 -10.62 30.81
N TYR A 161 2.93 -11.63 30.44
CA TYR A 161 1.87 -12.15 31.31
C TYR A 161 1.97 -13.66 31.53
N ASP A 162 3.03 -14.08 32.21
CA ASP A 162 3.04 -15.29 33.04
C ASP A 162 3.09 -14.85 34.52
N ASP A 163 1.95 -14.93 35.22
CA ASP A 163 1.86 -15.10 36.69
C ASP A 163 0.79 -16.14 37.02
#